data_AF-A0A7V9UNF7-F1
#
_entry.id   AF-A0A7V9UNF7-F1
#
_cell.length_a   1.000
_cell.length_b   1.000
_cell.length_c   1.000
_cell.angle_alpha   90.00
_cell.angle_beta   90.00
_cell.angle_gamma   90.00
#
_symmetry.space_group_name_H-M   'P 1'
#
loop_
_entity.id
_entity.type
_entity.pdbx_description
1 polymer ?
#
loop_
_entity_poly.entity_id
_entity_poly.type
_entity_poly.pdbx_seq_one_letter_code
_entity_poly.pdbx_strand_id
1 'polypeptide(L)'
;MIRHPPEDRVPPVAKKSGGKTRRPRIINYQQAPVGFFRRWTKRIFRPPVVIALVFLTTIILGVLGYYWYVFSKRIDLLLSGEVYTRSAGIYAAPKQLFMGENLSADDLVSYLKRVGYVDKAAQADNARGRYSVKGESVEVEPSAEMTVDGQRLFPSLRVQFARGGKAIAAINDLQGGARYDKAQLEPELISAVTGQERAKRKVVGFKDLPKHLIDAITTTEDRS
;
A
#
# COMPACT_ATOMS: atom_id res chain seq x y z
N MET A 1 -56.73 -37.76 29.73
CA MET A 1 -57.44 -36.64 29.08
C MET A 1 -57.67 -36.98 27.61
N ILE A 2 -58.90 -37.31 27.24
CA ILE A 2 -59.29 -37.59 25.85
C ILE A 2 -59.37 -36.24 25.13
N ARG A 3 -58.51 -36.00 24.14
CA ARG A 3 -58.53 -34.75 23.36
C ARG A 3 -59.39 -34.96 22.11
N HIS A 4 -60.43 -34.14 21.95
CA HIS A 4 -61.29 -34.16 20.77
C HIS A 4 -60.55 -33.58 19.55
N PRO A 5 -60.85 -34.07 18.33
CA PRO A 5 -60.25 -33.56 17.11
C PRO A 5 -60.75 -32.14 16.78
N PRO A 6 -59.95 -31.33 16.05
CA PRO A 6 -60.40 -30.03 15.54
C PRO A 6 -61.54 -30.21 14.52
N GLU A 7 -62.52 -29.30 14.53
CA GLU A 7 -63.78 -29.42 13.76
C GLU A 7 -63.59 -29.42 12.23
N ASP A 8 -62.41 -29.06 11.72
CA ASP A 8 -62.16 -28.87 10.28
C ASP A 8 -61.68 -30.13 9.53
N ARG A 9 -61.46 -31.26 10.22
CA ARG A 9 -60.87 -32.47 9.62
C ARG A 9 -61.67 -33.73 9.89
N VAL A 10 -62.36 -34.20 8.85
CA VAL A 10 -63.02 -35.51 8.82
C VAL A 10 -62.02 -36.59 8.39
N PRO A 11 -61.73 -37.62 9.20
CA PRO A 11 -60.79 -38.67 8.82
C PRO A 11 -61.38 -39.60 7.75
N PRO A 12 -60.56 -40.16 6.84
CA PRO A 12 -61.04 -41.09 5.82
C PRO A 12 -61.49 -42.41 6.47
N VAL A 13 -62.75 -42.78 6.26
CA VAL A 13 -63.33 -44.03 6.78
C VAL A 13 -62.96 -45.17 5.83
N ALA A 14 -62.27 -46.20 6.33
CA ALA A 14 -61.96 -47.41 5.57
C ALA A 14 -63.25 -48.17 5.21
N LYS A 15 -63.57 -48.31 3.91
CA LYS A 15 -64.70 -49.12 3.44
C LYS A 15 -64.35 -50.60 3.58
N LYS A 16 -65.10 -51.35 4.40
CA LYS A 16 -65.00 -52.81 4.49
C LYS A 16 -66.21 -53.46 3.81
N SER A 17 -65.91 -54.38 2.88
CA SER A 17 -66.88 -55.25 2.22
C SER A 17 -67.47 -56.25 3.23
N GLY A 18 -68.80 -56.38 3.24
CA GLY A 18 -69.55 -57.49 3.86
C GLY A 18 -69.66 -57.49 5.39
N GLY A 19 -70.84 -57.12 5.90
CA GLY A 19 -71.31 -57.48 7.26
C GLY A 19 -71.63 -56.31 8.21
N LYS A 20 -72.92 -56.22 8.59
CA LYS A 20 -73.57 -55.43 9.67
C LYS A 20 -72.82 -54.20 10.20
N THR A 21 -73.37 -53.02 9.89
CA THR A 21 -72.94 -51.67 10.28
C THR A 21 -72.82 -51.46 11.79
N ARG A 22 -71.61 -51.59 12.34
CA ARG A 22 -71.24 -51.00 13.63
C ARG A 22 -70.74 -49.57 13.40
N ARG A 23 -71.23 -48.60 14.20
CA ARG A 23 -70.75 -47.20 14.19
C ARG A 23 -69.22 -47.20 14.26
N PRO A 24 -68.50 -46.55 13.34
CA PRO A 24 -67.04 -46.53 13.36
C PRO A 24 -66.58 -45.83 14.65
N ARG A 25 -66.06 -46.61 15.59
CA ARG A 25 -65.46 -46.09 16.82
C ARG A 25 -64.11 -45.49 16.42
N ILE A 26 -63.97 -44.17 16.58
CA ILE A 26 -62.72 -43.44 16.32
C ILE A 26 -61.73 -43.87 17.40
N ILE A 27 -60.74 -44.68 17.03
CA ILE A 27 -59.66 -45.11 17.92
C ILE A 27 -58.40 -44.39 17.44
N ASN A 28 -57.97 -43.40 18.22
CA ASN A 28 -56.75 -42.61 18.05
C ASN A 28 -56.67 -41.64 16.87
N TYR A 29 -56.64 -40.35 17.21
CA TYR A 29 -56.17 -39.29 16.33
C TYR A 29 -54.63 -39.23 16.42
N GLN A 30 -53.91 -39.82 15.46
CA GLN A 30 -52.47 -39.58 15.34
C GLN A 30 -52.25 -38.25 14.63
N GLN A 31 -51.64 -37.27 15.30
CA GLN A 31 -51.26 -36.01 14.69
C GLN A 31 -50.30 -36.27 13.51
N ALA A 32 -50.56 -35.65 12.36
CA ALA A 32 -49.69 -35.77 11.20
C ALA A 32 -48.24 -35.39 11.56
N PRO A 33 -47.22 -36.17 11.14
CA PRO A 33 -45.84 -35.88 11.48
C PRO A 33 -45.46 -34.52 10.87
N VAL A 34 -45.27 -33.50 11.72
CA VAL A 34 -44.72 -32.22 11.28
C VAL A 34 -43.40 -32.48 10.57
N GLY A 35 -43.27 -32.05 9.30
CA GLY A 35 -42.09 -32.31 8.47
C GLY A 35 -40.78 -31.85 9.10
N PHE A 36 -39.69 -32.56 8.82
CA PHE A 36 -38.36 -32.36 9.38
C PHE A 36 -37.92 -30.89 9.37
N PHE A 37 -38.05 -30.21 8.23
CA PHE A 37 -37.72 -28.79 8.06
C PHE A 37 -38.51 -27.86 8.98
N ARG A 38 -39.81 -28.11 9.22
CA ARG A 38 -40.66 -27.25 10.07
C ARG A 38 -40.36 -27.42 11.57
N ARG A 39 -39.81 -28.58 11.97
CA ARG A 39 -39.31 -28.81 13.34
C ARG A 39 -37.96 -28.15 13.56
N TRP A 40 -37.10 -28.20 12.54
CA TRP A 40 -35.78 -27.59 12.56
C TRP A 40 -35.85 -26.07 12.62
N THR A 41 -36.66 -25.44 11.76
CA THR A 41 -36.86 -23.99 11.78
C THR A 41 -37.44 -23.52 13.12
N LYS A 42 -38.47 -24.18 13.65
CA LYS A 42 -39.03 -23.84 14.97
C LYS A 42 -38.05 -24.03 16.13
N ARG A 43 -37.00 -24.86 15.98
CA ARG A 43 -35.97 -25.08 17.02
C ARG A 43 -34.86 -24.02 16.95
N ILE A 44 -34.51 -23.58 15.74
CA ILE A 44 -33.51 -22.53 15.50
C ILE A 44 -34.08 -21.14 15.85
N PHE A 45 -35.35 -20.88 15.55
CA PHE A 45 -36.03 -19.61 15.88
C PHE A 45 -36.65 -19.58 17.29
N ARG A 46 -36.20 -20.44 18.23
CA ARG A 46 -36.64 -20.29 19.63
C ARG A 46 -35.96 -19.05 20.22
N PRO A 47 -36.67 -18.17 20.93
CA PRO A 47 -36.11 -16.95 21.50
C PRO A 47 -34.77 -17.13 22.23
N PRO A 48 -34.56 -18.15 23.10
CA PRO A 48 -33.28 -18.31 23.79
C PRO A 48 -32.12 -18.69 22.85
N VAL A 49 -32.38 -19.44 21.78
CA VAL A 49 -31.35 -19.83 20.80
C VAL A 49 -30.92 -18.62 19.97
N VAL A 50 -31.90 -17.82 19.55
CA VAL A 50 -31.63 -16.57 18.81
C VAL A 50 -30.88 -15.58 19.69
N ILE A 51 -31.28 -15.41 20.97
CA ILE A 51 -30.59 -14.52 21.91
C ILE A 51 -29.14 -14.97 22.13
N ALA A 52 -28.90 -16.26 22.35
CA ALA A 52 -27.55 -16.79 22.52
C ALA A 52 -26.69 -16.62 21.26
N LEU A 53 -27.27 -16.84 20.08
CA LEU A 53 -26.57 -16.65 18.81
C LEU A 53 -26.24 -15.18 18.57
N VAL A 54 -27.19 -14.26 18.78
CA VAL A 54 -26.95 -12.82 18.66
C VAL A 54 -25.86 -12.38 19.63
N PHE A 55 -25.92 -12.82 20.89
CA PHE A 55 -24.91 -12.51 21.89
C PHE A 55 -23.51 -12.99 21.47
N LEU A 56 -23.39 -14.23 21.00
CA LEU A 56 -22.14 -14.79 20.52
C LEU A 56 -21.61 -14.02 19.30
N THR A 57 -22.49 -13.71 18.34
CA THR A 57 -22.09 -12.92 17.16
C THR A 57 -21.63 -11.52 17.52
N THR A 58 -22.28 -10.86 18.48
CA THR A 58 -21.89 -9.54 18.96
C THR A 58 -20.51 -9.58 19.62
N ILE A 59 -20.21 -10.61 20.42
CA ILE A 59 -18.88 -10.80 21.00
C ILE A 59 -17.84 -10.98 19.90
N ILE A 60 -18.10 -11.87 18.94
CA ILE A 60 -17.18 -12.16 17.84
C ILE A 60 -16.89 -10.89 17.05
N LEU A 61 -17.93 -10.15 16.65
CA LEU A 61 -17.79 -8.88 15.94
C LEU A 61 -17.06 -7.82 16.76
N GLY A 62 -17.31 -7.75 18.07
CA GLY A 62 -16.59 -6.85 18.98
C GLY A 62 -15.10 -7.16 19.05
N VAL A 63 -14.73 -8.44 19.16
CA VAL A 63 -13.33 -8.89 19.16
C VAL A 63 -12.66 -8.60 17.81
N LEU A 64 -13.30 -8.96 16.69
CA LEU A 64 -12.81 -8.66 15.34
C LEU A 64 -12.63 -7.15 15.12
N GLY A 65 -13.61 -6.34 15.52
CA GLY A 65 -13.55 -4.88 15.40
C GLY A 65 -12.43 -4.27 16.24
N TYR A 66 -12.22 -4.76 17.47
CA TYR A 66 -11.10 -4.35 18.32
C TYR A 66 -9.75 -4.64 17.67
N TYR A 67 -9.52 -5.87 17.22
CA TYR A 67 -8.26 -6.23 16.57
C TYR A 67 -8.06 -5.50 15.24
N TRP A 68 -9.12 -5.32 14.45
CA TRP A 68 -9.06 -4.54 13.23
C TRP A 68 -8.61 -3.10 13.51
N TYR A 69 -9.17 -2.44 14.53
CA TYR A 69 -8.80 -1.07 14.90
C TYR A 69 -7.33 -0.98 15.37
N VAL A 70 -6.91 -1.87 16.27
CA VAL A 70 -5.54 -1.90 16.81
C VAL A 70 -4.52 -2.14 15.70
N PHE A 71 -4.76 -3.13 14.83
CA PHE A 71 -3.84 -3.47 13.77
C PHE A 71 -3.86 -2.46 12.63
N SER A 72 -5.01 -1.90 12.24
CA SER A 72 -5.08 -0.87 11.20
C SER A 72 -4.21 0.32 11.57
N LYS A 73 -4.36 0.87 12.78
CA LYS A 73 -3.54 2.01 13.22
C LYS A 73 -2.05 1.70 13.24
N ARG A 74 -1.67 0.50 13.67
CA ARG A 74 -0.26 0.09 13.69
C ARG A 74 0.29 -0.12 12.29
N ILE A 75 -0.47 -0.76 11.40
CA ILE A 75 -0.09 -0.98 10.00
C ILE A 75 0.02 0.36 9.29
N ASP A 76 -0.93 1.27 9.48
CA ASP A 76 -0.90 2.61 8.89
C ASP A 76 0.34 3.39 9.33
N LEU A 77 0.72 3.31 10.61
CA LEU A 77 1.95 3.93 11.12
C LEU A 77 3.22 3.29 10.51
N LEU A 78 3.23 1.96 10.34
CA LEU A 78 4.36 1.26 9.73
C LEU A 78 4.47 1.57 8.23
N LEU A 79 3.34 1.76 7.54
CA LEU A 79 3.27 2.06 6.11
C LEU A 79 3.39 3.56 5.80
N SER A 80 3.10 4.46 6.74
CA SER A 80 3.20 5.91 6.55
C SER A 80 4.64 6.40 6.34
N GLY A 81 5.63 5.51 6.49
CA GLY A 81 7.03 5.78 6.20
C GLY A 81 7.80 6.44 7.34
N GLU A 82 7.11 6.98 8.37
CA GLU A 82 7.74 7.57 9.57
C GLU A 82 8.54 6.57 10.40
N VAL A 83 8.22 5.27 10.31
CA VAL A 83 8.89 4.21 11.09
C VAL A 83 10.20 3.75 10.45
N TYR A 84 10.47 4.08 9.17
CA TYR A 84 11.82 3.97 8.65
C TYR A 84 12.63 5.11 9.24
N THR A 85 13.36 4.81 10.32
CA THR A 85 14.31 5.75 10.91
C THR A 85 15.15 6.36 9.78
N ARG A 86 15.07 7.69 9.61
CA ARG A 86 15.95 8.41 8.69
C ARG A 86 17.37 8.13 9.16
N SER A 87 18.04 7.17 8.52
CA SER A 87 19.43 6.87 8.78
C SER A 87 20.23 8.13 8.49
N ALA A 88 21.11 8.53 9.41
CA ALA A 88 22.01 9.63 9.14
C ALA A 88 22.93 9.24 7.96
N GLY A 89 22.83 9.98 6.86
CA GLY A 89 23.70 9.79 5.71
C GLY A 89 25.09 10.36 5.99
N ILE A 90 26.12 9.58 5.70
CA ILE A 90 27.51 10.03 5.60
C ILE A 90 27.73 10.43 4.15
N TYR A 91 27.88 11.72 3.93
CA TYR A 91 28.06 12.32 2.61
C TYR A 91 29.53 12.70 2.38
N ALA A 92 29.93 12.70 1.11
CA ALA A 92 31.17 13.32 0.67
C ALA A 92 31.11 14.85 0.83
N ALA A 93 32.25 15.52 0.66
CA ALA A 93 32.26 16.97 0.52
C ALA A 93 31.43 17.38 -0.72
N PRO A 94 30.56 18.41 -0.63
CA PRO A 94 29.81 18.91 -1.78
C PRO A 94 30.76 19.32 -2.91
N LYS A 95 30.48 18.88 -4.14
CA LYS A 95 31.27 19.28 -5.30
C LYS A 95 31.05 20.77 -5.56
N GLN A 96 32.14 21.53 -5.53
CA GLN A 96 32.13 22.95 -5.89
C GLN A 96 32.38 23.07 -7.38
N LEU A 97 31.63 23.95 -8.03
CA LEU A 97 31.82 24.37 -9.41
C LEU A 97 32.32 25.81 -9.41
N PHE A 98 33.28 26.12 -10.26
CA PHE A 98 33.79 27.47 -10.43
C PHE A 98 33.66 27.95 -11.88
N MET A 99 33.41 29.24 -12.05
CA MET A 99 33.53 29.86 -13.37
C MET A 99 34.98 29.76 -13.86
N GLY A 100 35.18 29.33 -15.12
CA GLY A 100 36.50 29.10 -15.71
C GLY A 100 37.14 27.76 -15.36
N GLU A 101 36.50 26.92 -14.53
CA GLU A 101 36.99 25.59 -14.22
C GLU A 101 37.11 24.72 -15.48
N ASN A 102 38.23 24.01 -15.62
CA ASN A 102 38.46 23.05 -16.71
C ASN A 102 37.73 21.73 -16.41
N LEU A 103 36.40 21.79 -16.36
CA LEU A 103 35.49 20.66 -16.22
C LEU A 103 34.69 20.53 -17.51
N SER A 104 34.66 19.33 -18.10
CA SER A 104 33.87 19.10 -19.29
C SER A 104 32.39 18.86 -18.97
N ALA A 105 31.52 19.10 -19.95
CA ALA A 105 30.08 18.81 -19.82
C ALA A 105 29.84 17.31 -19.54
N ASP A 106 30.60 16.43 -20.20
CA ASP A 106 30.51 14.98 -20.02
C ASP A 106 30.98 14.54 -18.62
N ASP A 107 32.02 15.19 -18.07
CA ASP A 107 32.49 14.94 -16.70
C ASP A 107 31.46 15.38 -15.66
N LEU A 108 30.80 16.53 -15.89
CA LEU A 108 29.72 16.98 -15.03
C LEU A 108 28.55 16.00 -15.07
N VAL A 109 28.10 15.59 -16.26
CA VAL A 109 27.03 14.59 -16.41
C VAL A 109 27.41 13.26 -15.75
N SER A 110 28.66 12.83 -15.91
CA SER A 110 29.17 11.60 -15.29
C SER A 110 29.19 11.70 -13.76
N TYR A 111 29.55 12.86 -13.21
CA TYR A 111 29.43 13.13 -11.78
C TYR A 111 27.96 13.06 -11.32
N LEU A 112 27.05 13.75 -11.99
CA LEU A 112 25.63 13.76 -11.64
C LEU A 112 25.03 12.35 -11.64
N LYS A 113 25.34 11.54 -12.67
CA LYS A 113 24.93 10.13 -12.73
C LYS A 113 25.44 9.31 -11.54
N ARG A 114 26.70 9.51 -11.13
CA ARG A 114 27.32 8.81 -9.98
C ARG A 114 26.64 9.16 -8.66
N VAL A 115 26.29 10.43 -8.48
CA VAL A 115 25.56 10.94 -7.30
C VAL A 115 24.09 10.48 -7.28
N GLY A 116 23.59 9.93 -8.39
CA GLY A 116 22.25 9.35 -8.47
C GLY A 116 21.21 10.24 -9.15
N TYR A 117 21.65 11.28 -9.86
CA TYR A 117 20.77 12.07 -10.71
C TYR A 117 20.30 11.27 -11.92
N VAL A 118 19.12 11.62 -12.41
CA VAL A 118 18.50 11.02 -13.60
C VAL A 118 18.33 12.06 -14.70
N ASP A 119 18.35 11.61 -15.94
CA ASP A 119 17.99 12.47 -17.06
C ASP A 119 16.54 12.94 -16.88
N LYS A 120 16.26 14.23 -17.11
CA LYS A 120 14.93 14.80 -16.99
C LYS A 120 13.90 14.10 -17.87
N ALA A 121 14.32 13.57 -19.03
CA ALA A 121 13.46 12.79 -19.93
C ALA A 121 13.23 11.34 -19.46
N ALA A 122 14.02 10.83 -18.52
CA ALA A 122 13.86 9.47 -18.01
C ALA A 122 12.70 9.37 -17.01
N GLN A 123 11.98 8.24 -17.09
CA GLN A 123 10.98 7.87 -16.10
C GLN A 123 11.69 7.45 -14.82
N ALA A 124 11.48 8.21 -13.75
CA ALA A 124 12.10 8.02 -12.45
C ALA A 124 11.25 8.72 -11.38
N ASP A 125 11.52 8.47 -10.10
CA ASP A 125 10.85 9.17 -9.01
C ASP A 125 11.02 10.70 -9.12
N ASN A 126 10.01 11.46 -8.72
CA ASN A 126 10.03 12.92 -8.68
C ASN A 126 10.94 13.45 -7.57
N ALA A 127 11.22 12.65 -6.53
CA ALA A 127 12.12 13.03 -5.46
C ALA A 127 13.59 13.09 -5.89
N ARG A 128 13.96 12.45 -7.01
CA ARG A 128 15.36 12.38 -7.48
C ARG A 128 15.81 13.68 -8.11
N GLY A 129 17.09 14.00 -7.92
CA GLY A 129 17.76 15.08 -8.65
C GLY A 129 17.73 14.80 -10.16
N ARG A 130 17.49 15.84 -10.96
CA ARG A 130 17.36 15.74 -12.41
C ARG A 130 18.41 16.59 -13.10
N TYR A 131 18.88 16.12 -14.25
CA TYR A 131 19.70 16.94 -15.15
C TYR A 131 19.16 16.88 -16.57
N SER A 132 19.47 17.90 -17.36
CA SER A 132 19.23 17.88 -18.80
C SER A 132 20.36 18.59 -19.54
N VAL A 133 20.72 18.05 -20.70
CA VAL A 133 21.75 18.65 -21.57
C VAL A 133 21.04 19.42 -22.68
N LYS A 134 21.34 20.70 -22.81
CA LYS A 134 20.79 21.60 -23.84
C LYS A 134 21.93 22.34 -24.54
N GLY A 135 22.36 21.82 -25.68
CA GLY A 135 23.50 22.38 -26.43
C GLY A 135 24.76 22.41 -25.57
N GLU A 136 25.34 23.60 -25.38
CA GLU A 136 26.52 23.82 -24.53
C GLU A 136 26.16 24.11 -23.06
N SER A 137 24.99 23.66 -22.59
CA SER A 137 24.58 23.86 -21.20
C SER A 137 24.05 22.59 -20.56
N VAL A 138 24.31 22.43 -19.27
CA VAL A 138 23.74 21.39 -18.42
C VAL A 138 22.88 22.08 -17.37
N GLU A 139 21.59 21.78 -17.38
CA GLU A 139 20.66 22.21 -16.34
C GLU A 139 20.62 21.14 -15.25
N VAL A 140 20.71 21.56 -14.00
CA VAL A 140 20.76 20.70 -12.80
C VAL A 140 19.65 21.15 -11.84
N GLU A 141 18.76 20.22 -11.52
CA GLU A 141 17.69 20.40 -10.54
C GLU A 141 17.97 19.46 -9.36
N PRO A 142 18.21 19.99 -8.16
CA PRO A 142 18.53 19.18 -6.98
C PRO A 142 17.36 18.30 -6.57
N SER A 143 17.68 17.23 -5.85
CA SER A 143 16.73 16.28 -5.28
C SER A 143 15.82 16.93 -4.24
N ALA A 144 14.63 16.37 -4.05
CA ALA A 144 13.69 16.83 -3.02
C ALA A 144 14.20 16.52 -1.60
N GLU A 145 15.06 15.50 -1.45
CA GLU A 145 15.63 15.08 -0.17
C GLU A 145 16.53 16.15 0.46
N MET A 146 17.14 17.02 -0.36
CA MET A 146 18.00 18.12 0.11
C MET A 146 17.20 19.40 0.39
N THR A 147 16.00 19.24 0.96
CA THR A 147 15.16 20.33 1.47
C THR A 147 15.05 20.23 2.97
N VAL A 148 15.49 21.26 3.70
CA VAL A 148 15.37 21.35 5.16
C VAL A 148 14.53 22.58 5.48
N ASP A 149 13.52 22.42 6.32
CA ASP A 149 12.59 23.49 6.72
C ASP A 149 11.96 24.25 5.54
N GLY A 150 11.68 23.54 4.45
CA GLY A 150 11.09 24.10 3.23
C GLY A 150 12.07 24.89 2.35
N GLN A 151 13.34 24.99 2.73
CA GLN A 151 14.39 25.61 1.93
C GLN A 151 15.28 24.55 1.28
N ARG A 152 15.53 24.71 -0.03
CA ARG A 152 16.48 23.86 -0.75
C ARG A 152 17.90 24.23 -0.34
N LEU A 153 18.70 23.24 0.06
CA LEU A 153 20.10 23.46 0.42
C LEU A 153 20.97 23.80 -0.80
N PHE A 154 20.58 23.30 -1.97
CA PHE A 154 21.29 23.51 -3.23
C PHE A 154 20.37 24.24 -4.22
N PRO A 155 20.91 25.22 -4.97
CA PRO A 155 20.15 25.92 -6.01
C PRO A 155 19.93 25.05 -7.25
N SER A 156 18.92 25.40 -8.04
CA SER A 156 18.79 24.85 -9.40
C SER A 156 19.70 25.65 -10.33
N LEU A 157 20.57 24.98 -11.06
CA LEU A 157 21.67 25.62 -11.80
C LEU A 157 21.55 25.36 -13.29
N ARG A 158 21.88 26.38 -14.10
CA ARG A 158 22.27 26.24 -15.50
C ARG A 158 23.77 26.47 -15.60
N VAL A 159 24.51 25.39 -15.86
CA VAL A 159 25.96 25.43 -16.09
C VAL A 159 26.18 25.54 -17.59
N GLN A 160 26.73 26.66 -18.03
CA GLN A 160 27.05 26.93 -19.43
C GLN A 160 28.53 26.67 -19.66
N PHE A 161 28.85 25.92 -20.70
CA PHE A 161 30.20 25.57 -21.08
C PHE A 161 30.70 26.48 -22.20
N ALA A 162 32.01 26.67 -22.25
CA ALA A 162 32.67 27.34 -23.36
C ALA A 162 32.60 26.47 -24.62
N ARG A 163 32.86 27.09 -25.77
CA ARG A 163 32.84 26.40 -27.06
C ARG A 163 33.71 25.14 -27.04
N GLY A 164 33.12 24.01 -27.37
CA GLY A 164 33.79 22.70 -27.31
C GLY A 164 33.69 21.98 -25.96
N GLY A 165 32.95 22.53 -24.98
CA GLY A 165 32.43 21.78 -23.83
C GLY A 165 33.45 21.40 -22.76
N LYS A 166 34.65 22.00 -22.74
CA LYS A 166 35.76 21.60 -21.85
C LYS A 166 35.93 22.46 -20.60
N ALA A 167 35.32 23.63 -20.55
CA ALA A 167 35.43 24.55 -19.43
C ALA A 167 34.10 25.24 -19.14
N ILE A 168 33.88 25.60 -17.87
CA ILE A 168 32.68 26.31 -17.44
C ILE A 168 32.79 27.79 -17.82
N ALA A 169 31.89 28.28 -18.66
CA ALA A 169 31.82 29.68 -19.06
C ALA A 169 30.95 30.53 -18.12
N ALA A 170 29.86 29.96 -17.59
CA ALA A 170 28.98 30.65 -16.65
C ALA A 170 28.17 29.65 -15.81
N ILE A 171 27.79 30.07 -14.61
CA ILE A 171 26.87 29.33 -13.74
C ILE A 171 25.75 30.31 -13.37
N ASN A 172 24.51 29.97 -13.71
CA ASN A 172 23.34 30.83 -13.47
C ASN A 172 22.26 30.06 -12.73
N ASP A 173 21.41 30.74 -11.98
CA ASP A 173 20.18 30.15 -11.45
C ASP A 173 19.23 29.77 -12.59
N LEU A 174 18.72 28.53 -12.55
CA LEU A 174 17.79 28.01 -13.56
C LEU A 174 16.41 28.70 -13.51
N GLN A 175 15.99 29.21 -12.36
CA GLN A 175 14.70 29.87 -12.14
C GLN A 175 14.71 31.37 -12.50
N GLY A 176 15.76 31.87 -13.16
CA GLY A 176 15.82 33.24 -13.66
C GLY A 176 16.37 34.25 -12.64
N GLY A 177 17.41 33.83 -11.91
CA GLY A 177 18.02 34.60 -10.83
C GLY A 177 19.50 34.94 -11.05
N ALA A 178 20.26 34.84 -9.96
CA ALA A 178 21.64 35.30 -9.85
C ALA A 178 22.63 34.51 -10.73
N ARG A 179 23.70 35.19 -11.14
CA ARG A 179 24.90 34.55 -11.68
C ARG A 179 25.83 34.21 -10.51
N TYR A 180 26.43 33.02 -10.58
CA TYR A 180 27.33 32.50 -9.56
C TYR A 180 28.76 32.43 -10.09
N ASP A 181 29.71 32.98 -9.33
CA ASP A 181 31.14 32.75 -9.58
C ASP A 181 31.56 31.35 -9.09
N LYS A 182 30.86 30.86 -8.06
CA LYS A 182 30.98 29.50 -7.52
C LYS A 182 29.61 28.98 -7.09
N ALA A 183 29.38 27.69 -7.28
CA ALA A 183 28.17 27.01 -6.81
C ALA A 183 28.51 25.62 -6.24
N GLN A 184 27.62 25.07 -5.41
CA GLN A 184 27.78 23.72 -4.87
C GLN A 184 26.71 22.80 -5.47
N LEU A 185 27.12 21.58 -5.78
CA LEU A 185 26.23 20.48 -6.15
C LEU A 185 26.00 19.57 -4.95
N GLU A 186 24.91 18.81 -5.01
CA GLU A 186 24.63 17.78 -4.02
C GLU A 186 25.81 16.81 -3.87
N PRO A 187 26.16 16.45 -2.62
CA PRO A 187 27.24 15.53 -2.35
C PRO A 187 26.84 14.07 -2.64
N GLU A 188 27.85 13.26 -2.91
CA GLU A 188 27.68 11.81 -3.02
C GLU A 188 27.40 11.18 -1.66
N LEU A 189 26.37 10.32 -1.57
CA LEU A 189 26.13 9.51 -0.38
C LEU A 189 27.13 8.35 -0.33
N ILE A 190 28.04 8.38 0.66
CA ILE A 190 29.05 7.33 0.85
C ILE A 190 28.42 6.13 1.56
N SER A 191 27.71 6.39 2.67
CA SER A 191 27.13 5.33 3.50
C SER A 191 26.00 5.90 4.34
N ALA A 192 25.12 5.03 4.85
CA ALA A 192 24.09 5.39 5.81
C ALA A 192 24.36 4.70 7.15
N VAL A 193 24.30 5.44 8.25
CA VAL A 193 24.42 4.89 9.60
C VAL A 193 23.09 4.27 9.99
N THR A 194 23.08 2.95 10.15
CA THR A 194 21.88 2.21 10.58
C THR A 194 21.79 2.20 12.11
N GLY A 195 20.57 2.19 12.65
CA GLY A 195 20.31 2.10 14.09
C GLY A 195 20.64 0.73 14.69
N GLN A 196 20.00 0.39 15.82
CA GLN A 196 20.24 -0.85 16.57
C GLN A 196 20.06 -2.13 15.74
N GLU A 197 19.18 -2.12 14.74
CA GLU A 197 19.12 -3.19 13.74
C GLU A 197 20.29 -3.09 12.76
N ARG A 198 21.14 -4.12 12.72
CA ARG A 198 22.29 -4.22 11.79
C ARG A 198 21.86 -4.53 10.34
N ALA A 199 20.84 -3.86 9.82
CA ALA A 199 20.31 -4.07 8.48
C ALA A 199 20.47 -2.81 7.63
N LYS A 200 21.40 -2.82 6.67
CA LYS A 200 21.56 -1.70 5.72
C LYS A 200 20.37 -1.70 4.75
N ARG A 201 19.62 -0.59 4.73
CA ARG A 201 18.50 -0.38 3.81
C ARG A 201 18.71 0.91 3.03
N LYS A 202 18.30 0.92 1.76
CA LYS A 202 18.24 2.12 0.92
C LYS A 202 16.80 2.28 0.45
N VAL A 203 16.20 3.44 0.69
CA VAL A 203 14.87 3.76 0.17
C VAL A 203 15.00 3.97 -1.33
N VAL A 204 14.18 3.28 -2.11
CA VAL A 204 14.14 3.37 -3.57
C VAL A 204 12.69 3.48 -4.00
N GLY A 205 12.38 4.44 -4.88
CA GLY A 205 11.05 4.59 -5.44
C GLY A 205 10.69 3.40 -6.33
N PHE A 206 9.44 2.96 -6.30
CA PHE A 206 8.98 1.83 -7.12
C PHE A 206 9.25 2.03 -8.63
N LYS A 207 9.14 3.28 -9.11
CA LYS A 207 9.40 3.66 -10.51
C LYS A 207 10.87 3.56 -10.92
N ASP A 208 11.79 3.56 -9.96
CA ASP A 208 13.23 3.40 -10.21
C ASP A 208 13.64 1.93 -10.34
N LEU A 209 12.74 1.00 -10.02
CA LEU A 209 13.02 -0.43 -10.12
C LEU A 209 12.95 -0.91 -11.58
N PRO A 210 13.95 -1.66 -12.06
CA PRO A 210 13.90 -2.24 -13.39
C PRO A 210 12.72 -3.19 -13.54
N LYS A 211 11.98 -3.09 -14.67
CA LYS A 211 10.80 -3.93 -14.91
C LYS A 211 11.09 -5.43 -14.77
N HIS A 212 12.20 -5.90 -15.31
CA HIS A 212 12.60 -7.31 -15.22
C HIS A 212 12.81 -7.78 -13.77
N LEU A 213 13.21 -6.89 -12.85
CA LEU A 213 13.36 -7.22 -11.45
C LEU A 213 11.98 -7.40 -10.79
N ILE A 214 11.04 -6.50 -11.11
CA ILE A 214 9.65 -6.62 -10.64
C ILE A 214 9.05 -7.94 -11.14
N ASP A 215 9.12 -8.18 -12.45
CA ASP A 215 8.57 -9.39 -13.08
C ASP A 215 9.19 -10.67 -12.50
N ALA A 216 10.51 -10.68 -12.27
CA ALA A 216 11.21 -11.83 -11.67
C ALA A 216 10.73 -12.10 -10.24
N ILE A 217 10.70 -11.08 -9.38
CA ILE A 217 10.28 -11.23 -7.98
C ILE A 217 8.81 -11.68 -7.90
N THR A 218 7.93 -11.06 -8.68
CA THR A 218 6.50 -11.46 -8.73
C THR A 218 6.36 -12.92 -9.16
N THR A 219 7.12 -13.36 -10.17
CA THR A 219 7.04 -14.75 -10.66
C THR A 219 7.60 -15.79 -9.66
N THR A 220 8.56 -15.40 -8.81
CA THR A 220 9.16 -16.30 -7.81
C THR A 220 8.40 -16.35 -6.50
N GLU A 221 7.92 -15.21 -6.00
CA GLU A 221 7.30 -15.09 -4.67
C GLU A 221 5.76 -15.14 -4.72
N ASP A 222 5.15 -14.64 -5.79
CA ASP A 222 3.69 -14.62 -5.96
C ASP A 222 3.26 -15.71 -6.95
N ARG A 223 3.49 -16.97 -6.55
CA ARG A 223 2.87 -18.13 -7.19
C ARG A 223 1.65 -18.54 -6.36
N SER A 224 0.51 -17.98 -6.70
CA SER A 224 -0.80 -18.42 -6.22
C SER A 224 -1.55 -19.23 -7.27
#